data_AF-A0A927MLF4-F1
#
_entry.id   AF-A0A927MLF4-F1
#
_cell.length_a   1.000
_cell.length_b   1.000
_cell.length_c   1.000
_cell.angle_alpha   90.00
_cell.angle_beta   90.00
_cell.angle_gamma   90.00
#
_symmetry.space_group_name_H-M   'P 1'
#
loop_
_entity.id
_entity.type
_entity.pdbx_description
1 polymer ?
#
loop_
_entity_poly.entity_id
_entity_poly.type
_entity_poly.pdbx_seq_one_letter_code
_entity_poly.pdbx_strand_id
1 'polypeptide(L)'
;MITSIHDRIVSLNWGNIHEQLDNLGFAKLSMILDKVQREKMMQTYEDNANFRTTINMKRYRFGEGEYKYYDYTLPAELQQLRESFYPELANAANRWLSYKGKEALYP
;
A
#
# COMPACT_ATOMS: atom_id res chain seq x y z
N MET A 1 -10.57 22.06 -4.98
CA MET A 1 -9.34 21.90 -4.17
C MET A 1 -8.60 20.69 -4.67
N ILE A 2 -7.27 20.76 -4.83
CA ILE A 2 -6.46 19.57 -5.13
C ILE A 2 -6.38 18.76 -3.83
N THR A 3 -7.21 17.73 -3.72
CA THR A 3 -7.24 16.83 -2.56
C THR A 3 -5.98 15.95 -2.60
N SER A 4 -5.14 16.01 -1.56
CA SER A 4 -3.90 15.24 -1.47
C SER A 4 -4.17 13.73 -1.47
N ILE A 5 -3.14 12.89 -1.69
CA ILE A 5 -3.29 11.43 -1.59
C ILE A 5 -3.82 11.06 -0.20
N HIS A 6 -3.28 11.70 0.83
CA HIS A 6 -3.72 11.55 2.20
C HIS A 6 -5.22 11.85 2.34
N ASP A 7 -5.66 13.05 1.98
CA ASP A 7 -7.05 13.48 2.11
C ASP A 7 -8.03 12.54 1.39
N ARG A 8 -7.64 12.03 0.21
CA ARG A 8 -8.45 11.04 -0.53
C ARG A 8 -8.61 9.75 0.27
N ILE A 9 -7.54 9.26 0.88
CA ILE A 9 -7.57 8.03 1.69
C ILE A 9 -8.37 8.23 2.98
N VAL A 10 -8.18 9.35 3.70
CA VAL A 10 -8.94 9.60 4.93
C VAL A 10 -10.44 9.82 4.64
N SER A 11 -10.79 10.31 3.45
CA SER A 11 -12.18 10.51 3.02
C SER A 11 -12.90 9.23 2.57
N LEU A 12 -12.22 8.08 2.50
CA LEU A 12 -12.83 6.82 2.12
C LEU A 12 -13.86 6.38 3.17
N ASN A 13 -14.88 5.63 2.73
CA ASN A 13 -15.80 4.97 3.66
C ASN A 13 -15.10 3.74 4.27
N TRP A 14 -14.29 3.98 5.30
CA TRP A 14 -13.51 2.96 5.98
C TRP A 14 -14.36 1.88 6.65
N GLY A 15 -15.54 2.22 7.17
CA GLY A 15 -16.47 1.22 7.70
C GLY A 15 -16.87 0.17 6.66
N ASN A 16 -17.27 0.62 5.45
CA ASN A 16 -17.60 -0.29 4.34
C ASN A 16 -16.36 -1.05 3.82
N ILE A 17 -15.18 -0.42 3.80
CA ILE A 17 -13.94 -1.10 3.40
C ILE A 17 -13.58 -2.20 4.39
N HIS A 18 -13.65 -1.93 5.69
CA HIS A 18 -13.43 -2.91 6.75
C HIS A 18 -14.42 -4.08 6.66
N GLU A 19 -15.70 -3.80 6.41
CA GLU A 19 -16.72 -4.84 6.20
C GLU A 19 -16.40 -5.72 4.98
N GLN A 20 -15.98 -5.13 3.86
CA GLN A 20 -15.57 -5.89 2.67
C GLN A 20 -14.32 -6.72 2.94
N LEU A 21 -13.34 -6.19 3.66
CA LEU A 21 -12.15 -6.95 4.06
C LEU A 21 -12.53 -8.15 4.94
N ASP A 22 -13.45 -7.95 5.89
CA ASP A 22 -13.91 -9.01 6.79
C ASP A 22 -14.67 -10.11 6.04
N ASN A 23 -15.55 -9.73 5.11
CA ASN A 23 -16.47 -10.66 4.43
C ASN A 23 -15.88 -11.29 3.15
N LEU A 24 -15.05 -10.56 2.42
CA LEU A 24 -14.57 -10.93 1.08
C LEU A 24 -13.05 -11.14 1.03
N GLY A 25 -12.31 -10.69 2.04
CA GLY A 25 -10.84 -10.70 2.04
C GLY A 25 -10.18 -9.64 1.13
N PHE A 26 -10.97 -8.79 0.48
CA PHE A 26 -10.49 -7.66 -0.33
C PHE A 26 -11.53 -6.53 -0.39
N ALA A 27 -11.10 -5.32 -0.70
CA ALA A 27 -11.99 -4.18 -0.96
C ALA A 27 -11.55 -3.42 -2.22
N LYS A 28 -12.53 -2.92 -2.98
CA LYS A 28 -12.26 -2.03 -4.12
C LYS A 28 -12.36 -0.58 -3.67
N LEU A 29 -11.30 0.18 -3.91
CA LEU A 29 -11.22 1.59 -3.54
C LEU A 29 -11.65 2.50 -4.70
N SER A 30 -12.08 3.71 -4.37
CA SER A 30 -12.18 4.80 -5.34
C SER A 30 -10.78 5.24 -5.80
N MET A 31 -10.72 6.10 -6.81
CA MET A 31 -9.45 6.55 -7.38
C MET A 31 -8.59 7.31 -6.37
N ILE A 32 -7.50 6.69 -5.93
CA ILE A 32 -6.51 7.32 -5.04
C ILE A 32 -5.50 8.14 -5.84
N LEU A 33 -4.88 7.53 -6.85
CA LEU A 33 -3.87 8.16 -7.70
C LEU A 33 -4.49 8.64 -9.01
N ASP A 34 -4.27 9.90 -9.36
CA ASP A 34 -4.60 10.40 -10.70
C ASP A 34 -3.59 9.91 -11.76
N LYS A 35 -3.84 10.28 -13.02
CA LYS A 35 -3.01 9.84 -14.15
C LYS A 35 -1.55 10.28 -14.01
N VAL A 36 -1.30 11.52 -13.62
CA VAL A 36 0.05 12.09 -13.50
C VAL A 36 0.82 11.40 -12.39
N GLN A 37 0.16 11.16 -11.25
CA GLN A 37 0.77 10.44 -10.12
C GLN A 37 1.10 8.99 -10.49
N ARG A 38 0.21 8.30 -11.22
CA ARG A 38 0.48 6.94 -11.70
C ARG A 38 1.67 6.89 -12.66
N GLU A 39 1.72 7.81 -13.63
CA GLU A 39 2.81 7.89 -14.60
C GLU A 39 4.15 8.16 -13.90
N LYS A 40 4.18 9.11 -12.96
CA LYS A 40 5.37 9.39 -12.15
C LYS A 40 5.82 8.16 -11.37
N MET A 41 4.90 7.44 -10.72
CA MET A 41 5.25 6.21 -9.99
C MET A 41 5.80 5.12 -10.91
N MET A 42 5.18 4.90 -12.09
CA MET A 42 5.67 3.90 -13.05
C MET A 42 7.08 4.23 -13.55
N GLN A 43 7.38 5.52 -13.82
CA GLN A 43 8.70 5.95 -14.26
C GLN A 43 9.81 5.64 -13.24
N THR A 44 9.51 5.64 -11.94
CA THR A 44 10.52 5.30 -10.93
C THR A 44 11.05 3.87 -11.08
N TYR A 45 10.27 2.95 -11.64
CA TYR A 45 10.68 1.56 -11.83
C TYR A 45 11.87 1.39 -12.77
N GLU A 46 11.95 2.24 -13.79
CA GLU A 46 13.03 2.23 -14.79
C GLU A 46 14.34 2.80 -14.24
N ASP A 47 14.27 3.62 -13.19
CA ASP A 47 15.43 4.24 -12.57
C ASP A 47 15.91 3.43 -11.37
N ASN A 48 16.98 2.64 -11.60
CA ASN A 48 17.60 1.80 -10.58
C ASN A 48 18.13 2.58 -9.36
N ALA A 49 18.36 3.90 -9.46
CA ALA A 49 18.79 4.70 -8.31
C ALA A 49 17.72 4.79 -7.21
N ASN A 50 16.45 4.53 -7.54
CA ASN A 50 15.36 4.49 -6.55
C ASN A 50 15.34 3.21 -5.70
N PHE A 51 16.17 2.21 -6.02
CA PHE A 51 16.08 0.87 -5.43
C PHE A 51 17.39 0.42 -4.79
N ARG A 52 17.31 -0.01 -3.53
CA ARG A 52 18.45 -0.60 -2.81
C ARG A 52 18.75 -2.03 -3.23
N THR A 53 17.76 -2.75 -3.78
CA THR A 53 17.91 -4.16 -4.14
C THR A 53 16.92 -4.56 -5.23
N THR A 54 17.41 -5.26 -6.24
CA THR A 54 16.60 -5.90 -7.27
C THR A 54 16.72 -7.41 -7.15
N ILE A 55 15.59 -8.10 -7.04
CA ILE A 55 15.52 -9.55 -6.99
C ILE A 55 15.13 -10.08 -8.36
N ASN A 56 16.09 -10.66 -9.07
CA ASN A 56 15.83 -11.41 -10.28
C ASN A 56 15.19 -12.76 -9.92
N MET A 57 13.89 -12.93 -10.21
CA MET A 57 13.13 -14.10 -9.79
C MET A 57 13.61 -15.38 -10.47
N LYS A 58 14.08 -15.27 -11.73
CA LYS A 58 14.61 -16.41 -12.50
C LYS A 58 15.83 -17.01 -11.84
N ARG A 59 16.72 -16.18 -11.28
CA ARG A 59 17.89 -16.61 -10.51
C ARG A 59 17.51 -17.49 -9.30
N TYR A 60 16.36 -17.23 -8.68
CA TYR A 60 15.87 -17.96 -7.51
C TYR A 60 14.83 -19.03 -7.83
N ARG A 61 14.59 -19.33 -9.12
CA ARG A 61 13.58 -20.30 -9.59
C ARG A 61 12.15 -19.95 -9.13
N PHE A 62 11.85 -18.66 -8.97
CA PHE A 62 10.51 -18.16 -8.63
C PHE A 62 9.66 -17.78 -9.86
N GLY A 63 10.07 -18.18 -11.05
CA GLY A 63 9.45 -17.79 -12.32
C GLY A 63 10.23 -16.70 -13.05
N GLU A 64 9.61 -16.09 -14.05
CA GLU A 64 10.21 -15.00 -14.84
C GLU A 64 9.78 -13.63 -14.32
N GLY A 65 10.73 -12.69 -14.33
CA GLY A 65 10.53 -11.33 -13.84
C GLY A 65 11.52 -10.92 -12.75
N GLU A 66 11.26 -9.76 -12.19
CA GLU A 66 12.00 -9.21 -11.07
C GLU A 66 11.06 -8.41 -10.16
N TYR A 67 11.45 -8.23 -8.91
CA TYR A 67 10.86 -7.21 -8.05
C TYR A 67 11.97 -6.39 -7.41
N LYS A 68 11.69 -5.10 -7.20
CA LYS A 68 12.65 -4.15 -6.66
C LYS A 68 12.18 -3.62 -5.31
N TYR A 69 13.10 -3.50 -4.37
CA TYR A 69 12.87 -2.85 -3.08
C TYR A 69 13.35 -1.41 -3.17
N TYR A 70 12.44 -0.45 -2.97
CA TYR A 70 12.82 0.97 -2.90
C TYR A 70 13.87 1.18 -1.81
N ASP A 71 14.77 2.11 -2.06
CA ASP A 71 15.66 2.64 -1.04
C ASP A 71 14.92 3.60 -0.09
N TYR A 72 15.60 4.02 0.97
CA TYR A 72 15.13 5.09 1.85
C TYR A 72 15.89 6.38 1.53
N THR A 73 15.23 7.53 1.37
CA THR A 73 13.80 7.85 1.53
C THR A 73 12.92 7.47 0.33
N LEU A 74 11.67 7.08 0.58
CA LEU A 74 10.71 6.77 -0.50
C LEU A 74 10.34 8.02 -1.32
N PRO A 75 9.93 7.84 -2.59
CA PRO A 75 9.20 8.86 -3.33
C PRO A 75 7.99 9.38 -2.54
N ALA A 76 7.73 10.69 -2.62
CA ALA A 76 6.74 11.37 -1.79
C ALA A 76 5.33 10.76 -1.89
N GLU A 77 4.91 10.35 -3.09
CA GLU A 77 3.61 9.70 -3.30
C GLU A 77 3.53 8.33 -2.61
N LEU A 78 4.60 7.54 -2.65
CA LEU A 78 4.68 6.24 -1.97
C LEU A 78 4.71 6.38 -0.45
N GLN A 79 5.41 7.39 0.06
CA GLN A 79 5.42 7.70 1.48
C GLN A 79 4.00 8.04 1.97
N GLN A 80 3.30 8.93 1.26
CA GLN A 80 1.92 9.30 1.59
C GLN A 80 0.96 8.10 1.55
N LEU A 81 1.06 7.24 0.53
CA LEU A 81 0.27 6.01 0.45
C LEU A 81 0.53 5.13 1.67
N ARG A 82 1.79 4.87 2.00
CA ARG A 82 2.17 4.01 3.14
C ARG A 82 1.63 4.55 4.45
N GLU A 83 1.86 5.82 4.75
CA GLU A 83 1.46 6.43 6.02
C GLU A 83 -0.05 6.59 6.15
N SER A 84 -0.75 6.89 5.06
CA SER A 84 -2.20 7.12 5.10
C SER A 84 -2.99 5.82 5.19
N PHE A 85 -2.51 4.73 4.57
CA PHE A 85 -3.18 3.43 4.66
C PHE A 85 -2.90 2.69 5.96
N TYR A 86 -1.71 2.87 6.56
CA TYR A 86 -1.27 2.03 7.67
C TYR A 86 -2.20 2.04 8.89
N PRO A 87 -2.67 3.20 9.42
CA PRO A 87 -3.55 3.21 10.61
C PRO A 87 -4.83 2.39 10.40
N GLU A 88 -5.43 2.49 9.23
CA GLU A 88 -6.70 1.82 8.93
C GLU A 88 -6.53 0.32 8.67
N LEU A 89 -5.38 -0.07 8.09
CA LEU A 89 -5.01 -1.48 7.97
C LEU A 89 -4.62 -2.09 9.33
N ALA A 90 -3.98 -1.31 10.21
CA ALA A 90 -3.67 -1.71 11.58
C ALA A 90 -4.96 -1.94 12.38
N ASN A 91 -5.96 -1.05 12.24
CA ASN A 91 -7.30 -1.25 12.81
C ASN A 91 -7.93 -2.56 12.34
N ALA A 92 -7.91 -2.84 11.03
CA ALA A 92 -8.43 -4.10 10.49
C ALA A 92 -7.69 -5.33 11.07
N ALA A 93 -6.36 -5.30 11.11
CA ALA A 93 -5.54 -6.38 11.64
C ALA A 93 -5.76 -6.61 13.15
N ASN A 94 -5.88 -5.54 13.94
CA ASN A 94 -6.17 -5.64 15.37
C ASN A 94 -7.56 -6.21 15.65
N ARG A 95 -8.58 -5.85 14.84
CA ARG A 95 -9.90 -6.50 14.94
C ARG A 95 -9.80 -8.00 14.65
N TRP A 96 -9.07 -8.41 13.61
CA TRP A 96 -8.85 -9.84 13.33
C TRP A 96 -8.09 -10.58 14.43
N LEU A 97 -7.15 -9.92 15.12
CA LEU A 97 -6.50 -10.48 16.30
C LEU A 97 -7.51 -10.74 17.42
N SER A 98 -8.45 -9.82 17.64
CA SER A 98 -9.50 -9.97 18.65
C SER A 98 -10.41 -11.19 18.38
N TYR A 99 -10.73 -11.49 17.12
CA TYR A 99 -11.46 -12.70 16.73
C TYR A 99 -10.71 -14.00 17.06
N LYS A 100 -9.39 -13.92 17.18
CA LYS A 100 -8.51 -15.03 17.60
C LYS A 100 -8.23 -15.01 19.11
N GLY A 101 -8.91 -14.16 19.88
CA GLY A 101 -8.68 -13.99 21.32
C GLY A 101 -7.32 -13.38 21.67
N LYS A 102 -6.71 -12.63 20.74
CA LYS A 102 -5.42 -11.97 20.93
C LYS A 102 -5.60 -10.47 21.13
N GLU A 103 -4.67 -9.88 21.87
CA GLU A 103 -4.60 -8.42 22.07
C GLU A 103 -4.16 -7.69 20.80
N ALA A 104 -4.43 -6.38 20.74
CA ALA A 104 -3.97 -5.52 19.65
C ALA A 104 -2.44 -5.41 19.66
N LEU A 105 -1.82 -5.51 18.48
CA LEU A 105 -0.36 -5.52 18.31
C LEU A 105 0.17 -4.42 17.40
N TYR A 106 -0.69 -3.87 16.53
CA TYR A 106 -0.28 -2.89 15.53
C TYR A 106 -0.68 -1.48 15.97
N PRO A 107 0.23 -0.50 15.92
CA PRO A 107 -0.04 0.88 16.31
C PRO A 107 -0.95 1.62 15.31
#